data_AF-A0A534QB32-F1
#
_entry.id   AF-A0A534QB32-F1
#
_cell.length_a   1.000
_cell.length_b   1.000
_cell.length_c   1.000
_cell.angle_alpha   90.00
_cell.angle_beta   90.00
_cell.angle_gamma   90.00
#
_symmetry.space_group_name_H-M   'P 1'
#
loop_
_entity.id
_entity.type
_entity.pdbx_description
1 polymer ?
#
loop_
_entity_poly.entity_id
_entity_poly.type
_entity_poly.pdbx_seq_one_letter_code
_entity_poly.pdbx_strand_id
1 'polypeptide(L)'
;MSGRLRGAVLATVALLLTSAPRPARAACSAAGGCPSLVATCCGATSCTLDGTITVTDTACALDFGSRDVTLSGALDAGAHVVTITAGSLHITGRLSATGSQGIIRVQAPPGGTLGRAGVPGLSLTDRGRIDLSGTNGATLIVVADGAVELSGGQGSLVKADATDAEGAGGTIDLTSRGESITIGMAMSLEGGDGGLGGTLRLSAATDLTFTPSATSVSLAAGFEAGNLELDCGRTVALQLGSKLEATGLPLSGGSGGSIDIAGGTIDAEGVLDVTGGTGGTGGIGGDGGFITIEARHGPLTIMRPPRAGLGIQLDGAPGGDSGEVDLTTDSPVSGTLTVAAPVSARGGITSNAGSGGTVSLDAASTLRVDASLDVSALTGDAGEIDLNPNDENVDVVVNAKL
;
A
#
# COMPACT_ATOMS: atom_id res chain seq x y z
N MET A 1 -24.25 -92.92 -4.63
CA MET A 1 -23.65 -92.24 -3.47
C MET A 1 -23.05 -90.92 -3.96
N SER A 2 -23.41 -89.83 -3.27
CA SER A 2 -22.82 -88.46 -3.20
C SER A 2 -22.33 -87.78 -4.48
N GLY A 3 -22.55 -86.49 -4.75
CA GLY A 3 -23.07 -85.35 -3.98
C GLY A 3 -22.50 -84.08 -4.65
N ARG A 4 -23.35 -83.16 -5.13
CA ARG A 4 -23.67 -81.85 -4.51
C ARG A 4 -22.51 -80.84 -4.34
N LEU A 5 -22.65 -79.72 -5.08
CA LEU A 5 -22.77 -78.31 -4.62
C LEU A 5 -21.55 -77.38 -4.39
N ARG A 6 -21.76 -76.13 -4.86
CA ARG A 6 -21.24 -74.78 -4.47
C ARG A 6 -19.93 -74.31 -5.13
N GLY A 7 -19.76 -73.07 -5.60
CA GLY A 7 -20.57 -71.83 -5.63
C GLY A 7 -19.93 -70.84 -6.63
N ALA A 8 -20.69 -70.12 -7.45
CA ALA A 8 -21.07 -68.70 -7.29
C ALA A 8 -19.90 -67.73 -7.08
N VAL A 9 -19.62 -66.84 -8.06
CA VAL A 9 -19.56 -65.36 -7.93
C VAL A 9 -19.62 -64.71 -9.34
N LEU A 10 -20.66 -63.89 -9.52
CA LEU A 10 -20.94 -62.82 -10.51
C LEU A 10 -19.83 -61.73 -10.48
N ALA A 11 -19.58 -60.80 -11.41
CA ALA A 11 -20.15 -60.33 -12.65
C ALA A 11 -19.21 -59.23 -13.22
N THR A 12 -19.41 -58.89 -14.50
CA THR A 12 -19.28 -57.54 -15.10
C THR A 12 -17.96 -56.76 -14.95
N VAL A 13 -17.22 -56.62 -16.05
CA VAL A 13 -16.48 -55.40 -16.36
C VAL A 13 -17.09 -54.80 -17.63
N ALA A 14 -17.93 -53.80 -17.40
CA ALA A 14 -18.57 -53.00 -18.43
C ALA A 14 -17.70 -51.78 -18.78
N LEU A 15 -17.76 -51.40 -20.06
CA LEU A 15 -17.53 -50.04 -20.57
C LEU A 15 -16.22 -49.35 -20.17
N LEU A 16 -15.19 -49.54 -21.01
CA LEU A 16 -14.23 -48.47 -21.29
C LEU A 16 -14.96 -47.36 -22.06
N LEU A 17 -15.62 -46.47 -21.32
CA LEU A 17 -16.00 -45.16 -21.82
C LEU A 17 -14.72 -44.35 -21.97
N THR A 18 -14.46 -43.97 -23.21
CA THR A 18 -13.56 -42.91 -23.64
C THR A 18 -13.81 -41.64 -22.81
N SER A 19 -13.09 -41.46 -21.71
CA SER A 19 -12.93 -40.17 -21.04
C SER A 19 -11.94 -39.35 -21.87
N ALA A 20 -12.42 -38.79 -22.98
CA ALA A 20 -11.74 -37.63 -23.54
C ALA A 20 -11.68 -36.57 -22.43
N PRO A 21 -10.53 -35.94 -22.16
CA PRO A 21 -10.48 -34.83 -21.23
C PRO A 21 -11.42 -33.76 -21.78
N ARG A 22 -12.58 -33.59 -21.14
CA ARG A 22 -13.41 -32.42 -21.39
C ARG A 22 -12.52 -31.25 -20.99
N PRO A 23 -12.24 -30.28 -21.89
CA PRO A 23 -11.70 -29.02 -21.41
C PRO A 23 -12.71 -28.54 -20.36
N ALA A 24 -12.25 -28.37 -19.13
CA ALA A 24 -12.99 -27.60 -18.14
C ALA A 24 -13.13 -26.22 -18.77
N ARG A 25 -14.24 -25.98 -19.48
CA ARG A 25 -14.67 -24.64 -19.82
C ARG A 25 -14.97 -24.02 -18.47
N ALA A 26 -13.96 -23.40 -17.86
CA ALA A 26 -14.20 -22.45 -16.78
C ALA A 26 -15.14 -21.42 -17.39
N ALA A 27 -16.44 -21.55 -17.14
CA ALA A 27 -17.40 -20.60 -17.63
C ALA A 27 -17.09 -19.28 -16.92
N CYS A 28 -17.09 -18.18 -17.65
CA CYS A 28 -17.23 -16.88 -17.00
C CYS A 28 -18.54 -16.94 -16.22
N SER A 29 -18.42 -17.11 -14.90
CA SER A 29 -19.56 -17.37 -14.04
C SER A 29 -19.67 -16.24 -13.04
N ALA A 30 -20.91 -15.83 -12.84
CA ALA A 30 -21.28 -14.80 -11.89
C ALA A 30 -22.18 -15.51 -10.88
N ALA A 31 -21.81 -15.48 -9.60
CA ALA A 31 -22.55 -16.13 -8.52
C ALA A 31 -22.76 -15.13 -7.38
N GLY A 32 -23.94 -15.18 -6.74
CA GLY A 32 -24.39 -14.16 -5.78
C GLY A 32 -24.63 -12.81 -6.48
N GLY A 33 -25.88 -12.37 -6.63
CA GLY A 33 -26.32 -11.08 -7.19
C GLY A 33 -25.65 -10.41 -8.38
N CYS A 34 -24.65 -11.01 -9.01
CA CYS A 34 -23.92 -10.42 -10.09
C CYS A 34 -24.85 -10.39 -11.31
N PRO A 35 -24.88 -9.29 -12.08
CA PRO A 35 -25.64 -9.26 -13.31
C PRO A 35 -25.11 -10.32 -14.29
N SER A 36 -26.01 -10.89 -15.09
CA SER A 36 -25.73 -12.00 -16.03
C SER A 36 -24.84 -11.65 -17.23
N LEU A 37 -24.18 -10.48 -17.21
CA LEU A 37 -23.45 -9.88 -18.33
C LEU A 37 -22.09 -10.53 -18.67
N VAL A 38 -21.59 -11.44 -17.85
CA VAL A 38 -20.18 -11.84 -17.90
C VAL A 38 -19.86 -12.83 -19.04
N ALA A 39 -20.84 -13.59 -19.55
CA ALA A 39 -20.54 -14.70 -20.46
C ALA A 39 -20.25 -14.27 -21.92
N THR A 40 -20.81 -13.15 -22.40
CA THR A 40 -20.67 -12.71 -23.81
C THR A 40 -19.34 -12.04 -24.11
N CYS A 41 -18.64 -11.54 -23.10
CA CYS A 41 -17.43 -10.74 -23.28
C CYS A 41 -16.13 -11.52 -23.03
N CYS A 42 -16.24 -12.85 -22.92
CA CYS A 42 -15.13 -13.76 -22.60
C CYS A 42 -14.75 -14.66 -23.78
N GLY A 43 -13.48 -14.61 -24.17
CA GLY A 43 -12.83 -15.58 -25.04
C GLY A 43 -12.27 -16.80 -24.30
N ALA A 44 -11.41 -17.57 -24.97
CA ALA A 44 -10.78 -18.74 -24.37
C ALA A 44 -9.71 -18.35 -23.32
N THR A 45 -8.96 -17.29 -23.56
CA THR A 45 -7.80 -16.87 -22.74
C THR A 45 -7.94 -15.48 -22.13
N SER A 46 -8.84 -14.65 -22.64
CA SER A 46 -9.04 -13.28 -22.19
C SER A 46 -10.52 -12.91 -22.08
N CYS A 47 -10.83 -11.90 -21.28
CA CYS A 47 -12.15 -11.33 -21.09
C CYS A 47 -12.04 -9.81 -21.11
N THR A 48 -12.98 -9.14 -21.77
CA THR A 48 -13.06 -7.68 -21.73
C THR A 48 -14.37 -7.27 -21.09
N LEU A 49 -14.33 -6.46 -20.04
CA LEU A 49 -15.50 -5.85 -19.42
C LEU A 49 -15.55 -4.39 -19.89
N ASP A 50 -16.43 -4.07 -20.82
CA ASP A 50 -16.57 -2.76 -21.47
C ASP A 50 -17.85 -2.00 -21.07
N GLY A 51 -18.84 -2.71 -20.55
CA GLY A 51 -20.06 -2.14 -19.99
C GLY A 51 -19.96 -1.73 -18.51
N THR A 52 -21.10 -1.31 -17.95
CA THR A 52 -21.25 -1.04 -16.52
C THR A 52 -21.82 -2.26 -15.82
N ILE A 53 -21.12 -2.73 -14.79
CA ILE A 53 -21.52 -3.81 -13.91
C ILE A 53 -21.81 -3.18 -12.55
N THR A 54 -23.06 -3.22 -12.11
CA THR A 54 -23.46 -2.77 -10.77
C THR A 54 -23.88 -3.96 -9.94
N VAL A 55 -23.30 -4.08 -8.75
CA VAL A 55 -23.62 -5.16 -7.80
C VAL A 55 -24.78 -4.71 -6.92
N THR A 56 -25.79 -5.57 -6.77
CA THR A 56 -27.00 -5.25 -6.00
C THR A 56 -27.24 -6.15 -4.79
N ASP A 57 -26.64 -7.34 -4.76
CA ASP A 57 -26.69 -8.21 -3.59
C ASP A 57 -25.47 -8.00 -2.70
N THR A 58 -25.58 -8.45 -1.45
CA THR A 58 -24.54 -8.33 -0.43
C THR A 58 -23.19 -8.90 -0.84
N ALA A 59 -23.15 -9.92 -1.68
CA ALA A 59 -21.93 -10.52 -2.19
C ALA A 59 -22.07 -10.90 -3.68
N CYS A 60 -21.02 -10.63 -4.45
CA CYS A 60 -20.89 -11.00 -5.85
C CYS A 60 -19.53 -11.63 -6.13
N ALA A 61 -19.54 -12.84 -6.70
CA ALA A 61 -18.36 -13.57 -7.14
C ALA A 61 -18.32 -13.61 -8.68
N LEU A 62 -17.30 -12.97 -9.23
CA LEU A 62 -16.98 -12.98 -10.66
C LEU A 62 -15.81 -13.93 -10.88
N ASP A 63 -16.08 -15.10 -11.46
CA ASP A 63 -15.04 -16.11 -11.73
C ASP A 63 -14.76 -16.20 -13.23
N PHE A 64 -13.56 -15.76 -13.61
CA PHE A 64 -13.01 -15.80 -14.96
C PHE A 64 -12.03 -16.96 -15.16
N GLY A 65 -11.74 -17.74 -14.13
CA GLY A 65 -10.72 -18.78 -14.13
C GLY A 65 -9.32 -18.20 -14.35
N SER A 66 -8.52 -18.84 -15.19
CA SER A 66 -7.13 -18.43 -15.51
C SER A 66 -7.04 -17.36 -16.60
N ARG A 67 -8.12 -16.65 -16.91
CA ARG A 67 -8.15 -15.69 -18.02
C ARG A 67 -7.61 -14.33 -17.62
N ASP A 68 -7.06 -13.63 -18.61
CA ASP A 68 -6.66 -12.24 -18.48
C ASP A 68 -7.88 -11.33 -18.65
N VAL A 69 -8.23 -10.56 -17.61
CA VAL A 69 -9.42 -9.72 -17.58
C VAL A 69 -9.02 -8.27 -17.80
N THR A 70 -9.58 -7.62 -18.81
CA THR A 70 -9.48 -6.17 -19.01
C THR A 70 -10.77 -5.49 -18.61
N LEU A 71 -10.74 -4.65 -17.57
CA LEU A 71 -11.84 -3.77 -17.19
C LEU A 71 -11.66 -2.40 -17.87
N SER A 72 -12.38 -2.20 -18.96
CA SER A 72 -12.42 -0.94 -19.74
C SER A 72 -13.70 -0.12 -19.50
N GLY A 73 -14.77 -0.77 -19.04
CA GLY A 73 -16.02 -0.15 -18.60
C GLY A 73 -15.98 0.24 -17.12
N ALA A 74 -17.05 -0.07 -16.39
CA ALA A 74 -17.15 0.21 -14.96
C ALA A 74 -17.62 -1.03 -14.18
N LEU A 75 -16.96 -1.33 -13.07
CA LEU A 75 -17.44 -2.28 -12.07
C LEU A 75 -17.69 -1.51 -10.77
N ASP A 76 -18.94 -1.44 -10.35
CA ASP A 76 -19.38 -0.75 -9.14
C ASP A 76 -19.93 -1.76 -8.13
N ALA A 77 -19.14 -1.98 -7.07
CA ALA A 77 -19.48 -2.83 -5.95
C ALA A 77 -20.41 -2.15 -4.94
N GLY A 78 -20.53 -0.82 -4.94
CA GLY A 78 -21.24 -0.09 -3.89
C GLY A 78 -20.72 -0.44 -2.49
N ALA A 79 -21.64 -0.72 -1.56
CA ALA A 79 -21.33 -1.18 -0.20
C ALA A 79 -21.24 -2.72 -0.07
N HIS A 80 -21.06 -3.45 -1.18
CA HIS A 80 -21.10 -4.91 -1.21
C HIS A 80 -19.71 -5.54 -1.30
N VAL A 81 -19.65 -6.86 -1.08
CA VAL A 81 -18.43 -7.65 -1.23
C VAL A 81 -18.35 -8.20 -2.65
N VAL A 82 -17.29 -7.85 -3.38
CA VAL A 82 -17.00 -8.39 -4.71
C VAL A 82 -15.72 -9.21 -4.67
N THR A 83 -15.78 -10.43 -5.17
CA THR A 83 -14.60 -11.29 -5.35
C THR A 83 -14.39 -11.53 -6.83
N ILE A 84 -13.23 -11.15 -7.33
CA ILE A 84 -12.80 -11.34 -8.72
C ILE A 84 -11.74 -12.44 -8.73
N THR A 85 -12.07 -13.56 -9.35
CA THR A 85 -11.14 -14.66 -9.57
C THR A 85 -10.67 -14.61 -11.03
N ALA A 86 -9.38 -14.35 -11.26
CA ALA A 86 -8.82 -14.16 -12.60
C ALA A 86 -7.35 -14.61 -12.69
N GLY A 87 -6.86 -14.81 -13.91
CA GLY A 87 -5.44 -15.01 -14.19
C GLY A 87 -4.65 -13.70 -14.22
N SER A 88 -5.30 -12.59 -14.55
CA SER A 88 -4.81 -11.21 -14.35
C SER A 88 -5.97 -10.23 -14.40
N LEU A 89 -5.82 -9.05 -13.79
CA LEU A 89 -6.77 -7.94 -13.89
C LEU A 89 -6.05 -6.68 -14.36
N HIS A 90 -6.43 -6.20 -15.54
CA HIS A 90 -5.96 -4.95 -16.13
C HIS A 90 -7.09 -3.91 -16.15
N ILE A 91 -6.86 -2.74 -15.55
CA ILE A 91 -7.88 -1.70 -15.38
C ILE A 91 -7.50 -0.48 -16.25
N THR A 92 -8.33 -0.21 -17.24
CA THR A 92 -8.30 1.02 -18.06
C THR A 92 -9.57 1.86 -17.89
N GLY A 93 -10.64 1.26 -17.33
CA GLY A 93 -11.88 1.89 -16.94
C GLY A 93 -11.95 2.19 -15.44
N ARG A 94 -13.11 1.96 -14.80
CA ARG A 94 -13.35 2.26 -13.38
C ARG A 94 -13.66 0.99 -12.58
N LEU A 95 -12.91 0.77 -11.51
CA LEU A 95 -13.24 -0.15 -10.42
C LEU A 95 -13.69 0.68 -9.22
N SER A 96 -14.90 0.50 -8.72
CA SER A 96 -15.39 1.24 -7.56
C SER A 96 -16.12 0.40 -6.54
N ALA A 97 -16.04 0.85 -5.29
CA ALA A 97 -16.78 0.32 -4.15
C ALA A 97 -17.28 1.48 -3.29
N THR A 98 -17.85 2.51 -3.93
CA THR A 98 -18.24 3.72 -3.23
C THR A 98 -19.42 3.43 -2.31
N GLY A 99 -19.31 3.77 -1.03
CA GLY A 99 -20.31 3.41 -0.02
C GLY A 99 -19.72 3.41 1.38
N SER A 100 -20.38 2.77 2.34
CA SER A 100 -19.91 2.79 3.74
C SER A 100 -18.94 1.67 4.10
N GLN A 101 -18.97 0.51 3.40
CA GLN A 101 -18.22 -0.71 3.75
C GLN A 101 -17.97 -1.67 2.56
N GLY A 102 -17.79 -1.15 1.34
CA GLY A 102 -17.52 -1.99 0.17
C GLY A 102 -16.20 -2.76 0.32
N ILE A 103 -16.14 -3.99 -0.21
CA ILE A 103 -14.89 -4.79 -0.23
C ILE A 103 -14.70 -5.39 -1.62
N ILE A 104 -13.57 -5.12 -2.25
CA ILE A 104 -13.16 -5.78 -3.49
C ILE A 104 -11.96 -6.67 -3.20
N ARG A 105 -12.07 -7.95 -3.56
CA ARG A 105 -10.98 -8.92 -3.48
C ARG A 105 -10.63 -9.42 -4.87
N VAL A 106 -9.35 -9.37 -5.21
CA VAL A 106 -8.82 -9.95 -6.46
C VAL A 106 -7.87 -11.09 -6.12
N GLN A 107 -8.13 -12.27 -6.66
CA GLN A 107 -7.41 -13.49 -6.31
C GLN A 107 -7.23 -14.44 -7.50
N ALA A 108 -6.27 -15.34 -7.36
CA ALA A 108 -6.05 -16.43 -8.31
C ALA A 108 -7.19 -17.48 -8.23
N PRO A 109 -7.49 -18.19 -9.33
CA PRO A 109 -8.31 -19.39 -9.26
C PRO A 109 -7.62 -20.48 -8.42
N PRO A 110 -8.37 -21.38 -7.77
CA PRO A 110 -7.78 -22.48 -7.01
C PRO A 110 -6.77 -23.29 -7.84
N GLY A 111 -5.52 -23.37 -7.37
CA GLY A 111 -4.43 -24.05 -8.06
C GLY A 111 -3.86 -23.33 -9.28
N GLY A 112 -4.29 -22.09 -9.56
CA GLY A 112 -3.70 -21.21 -10.56
C GLY A 112 -2.94 -20.04 -9.92
N THR A 113 -2.58 -19.06 -10.75
CA THR A 113 -1.84 -17.86 -10.33
C THR A 113 -2.57 -16.58 -10.76
N LEU A 114 -2.42 -15.51 -9.98
CA LEU A 114 -2.84 -14.16 -10.34
C LEU A 114 -1.60 -13.39 -10.83
N GLY A 115 -1.40 -13.37 -12.14
CA GLY A 115 -0.19 -12.91 -12.80
C GLY A 115 0.77 -14.06 -13.13
N ARG A 116 1.75 -13.73 -13.97
CA ARG A 116 2.82 -14.63 -14.44
C ARG A 116 3.96 -13.76 -14.99
N ALA A 117 5.13 -14.35 -15.24
CA ALA A 117 6.26 -13.63 -15.80
C ALA A 117 5.86 -12.79 -17.05
N GLY A 118 6.05 -11.48 -16.97
CA GLY A 118 5.71 -10.53 -18.02
C GLY A 118 4.22 -10.16 -18.15
N VAL A 119 3.35 -10.65 -17.25
CA VAL A 119 1.93 -10.27 -17.16
C VAL A 119 1.58 -9.99 -15.69
N PRO A 120 1.38 -8.71 -15.33
CA PRO A 120 1.02 -8.32 -13.97
C PRO A 120 -0.24 -9.06 -13.48
N GLY A 121 -0.30 -9.38 -12.19
CA GLY A 121 -1.51 -9.90 -11.56
C GLY A 121 -2.59 -8.82 -11.45
N LEU A 122 -2.17 -7.59 -11.13
CA LEU A 122 -2.98 -6.39 -11.19
C LEU A 122 -2.21 -5.30 -11.93
N SER A 123 -2.87 -4.64 -12.88
CA SER A 123 -2.33 -3.43 -13.49
C SER A 123 -3.41 -2.38 -13.69
N LEU A 124 -3.03 -1.11 -13.54
CA LEU A 124 -3.89 0.04 -13.81
C LEU A 124 -3.11 1.04 -14.65
N THR A 125 -3.61 1.29 -15.86
CA THR A 125 -2.92 2.09 -16.89
C THR A 125 -3.91 3.05 -17.57
N ASP A 126 -3.43 3.82 -18.55
CA ASP A 126 -4.22 4.79 -19.31
C ASP A 126 -4.95 5.80 -18.42
N ARG A 127 -6.29 5.77 -18.40
CA ARG A 127 -7.13 6.58 -17.51
C ARG A 127 -7.88 5.71 -16.51
N GLY A 128 -7.34 4.53 -16.21
CA GLY A 128 -7.88 3.60 -15.23
C GLY A 128 -8.09 4.29 -13.88
N ARG A 129 -9.13 3.90 -13.15
CA ARG A 129 -9.47 4.46 -11.84
C ARG A 129 -9.87 3.38 -10.86
N ILE A 130 -9.40 3.51 -9.63
CA ILE A 130 -9.91 2.80 -8.47
C ILE A 130 -10.54 3.85 -7.54
N ASP A 131 -11.83 3.73 -7.28
CA ASP A 131 -12.59 4.67 -6.44
C ASP A 131 -13.35 3.91 -5.34
N LEU A 132 -12.74 3.88 -4.18
CA LEU A 132 -13.20 3.25 -2.95
C LEU A 132 -13.75 4.31 -1.98
N SER A 133 -14.05 5.52 -2.44
CA SER A 133 -14.45 6.62 -1.54
C SER A 133 -15.86 6.44 -0.99
N GLY A 134 -16.14 6.90 0.22
CA GLY A 134 -17.50 6.95 0.76
C GLY A 134 -17.55 7.40 2.21
N THR A 135 -18.69 7.25 2.89
CA THR A 135 -18.85 7.71 4.29
C THR A 135 -17.74 7.18 5.18
N ASN A 136 -17.31 5.95 4.95
CA ASN A 136 -15.95 5.52 5.23
C ASN A 136 -15.39 4.96 3.93
N GLY A 137 -14.07 5.05 3.74
CA GLY A 137 -13.44 4.44 2.58
C GLY A 137 -13.60 2.91 2.59
N ALA A 138 -13.78 2.35 1.41
CA ALA A 138 -13.91 0.92 1.16
C ALA A 138 -12.54 0.23 1.11
N THR A 139 -12.58 -1.11 1.02
CA THR A 139 -11.38 -1.95 1.04
C THR A 139 -11.10 -2.58 -0.32
N LEU A 140 -9.85 -2.52 -0.77
CA LEU A 140 -9.31 -3.34 -1.87
C LEU A 140 -8.24 -4.28 -1.33
N ILE A 141 -8.37 -5.56 -1.65
CA ILE A 141 -7.37 -6.60 -1.31
C ILE A 141 -6.98 -7.31 -2.60
N VAL A 142 -5.70 -7.29 -2.93
CA VAL A 142 -5.14 -8.00 -4.07
C VAL A 142 -3.98 -8.85 -3.63
N VAL A 143 -4.04 -10.14 -3.95
CA VAL A 143 -2.95 -11.08 -3.68
C VAL A 143 -2.49 -11.67 -5.00
N ALA A 144 -1.52 -11.01 -5.61
CA ALA A 144 -0.92 -11.38 -6.88
C ALA A 144 0.29 -12.29 -6.68
N ASP A 145 0.50 -13.19 -7.64
CA ASP A 145 1.72 -13.97 -7.77
C ASP A 145 2.70 -13.29 -8.75
N GLY A 146 2.19 -12.55 -9.74
CA GLY A 146 2.98 -11.66 -10.60
C GLY A 146 3.06 -10.23 -10.08
N ALA A 147 3.63 -9.33 -10.88
CA ALA A 147 3.78 -7.92 -10.53
C ALA A 147 2.44 -7.22 -10.26
N VAL A 148 2.49 -6.12 -9.50
CA VAL A 148 1.40 -5.15 -9.36
C VAL A 148 1.88 -3.80 -9.87
N GLU A 149 1.16 -3.24 -10.84
CA GLU A 149 1.58 -2.00 -11.52
C GLU A 149 0.47 -0.96 -11.51
N LEU A 150 0.67 0.13 -10.78
CA LEU A 150 -0.23 1.28 -10.76
C LEU A 150 0.46 2.44 -11.48
N SER A 151 0.44 2.46 -12.82
CA SER A 151 1.24 3.35 -13.69
C SER A 151 0.38 4.15 -14.70
N GLY A 152 -0.74 4.68 -14.22
CA GLY A 152 -1.74 5.41 -14.98
C GLY A 152 -1.26 6.78 -15.46
N GLY A 153 -1.89 7.28 -16.52
CA GLY A 153 -1.60 8.59 -17.09
C GLY A 153 -2.43 9.71 -16.48
N GLN A 154 -2.49 10.84 -17.19
CA GLN A 154 -3.30 11.98 -16.76
C GLN A 154 -4.78 11.58 -16.59
N GLY A 155 -5.29 11.75 -15.37
CA GLY A 155 -6.66 11.42 -15.02
C GLY A 155 -6.85 10.00 -14.50
N SER A 156 -5.79 9.21 -14.32
CA SER A 156 -5.81 8.06 -13.41
C SER A 156 -5.80 8.51 -11.96
N LEU A 157 -6.44 7.72 -11.10
CA LEU A 157 -6.56 7.99 -9.68
C LEU A 157 -6.81 6.68 -8.94
N VAL A 158 -6.19 6.53 -7.77
CA VAL A 158 -6.59 5.55 -6.77
C VAL A 158 -7.02 6.33 -5.53
N LYS A 159 -8.31 6.25 -5.19
CA LYS A 159 -8.89 7.00 -4.09
C LYS A 159 -9.66 6.06 -3.18
N ALA A 160 -9.53 6.26 -1.88
CA ALA A 160 -10.31 5.60 -0.83
C ALA A 160 -10.68 6.59 0.26
N ASP A 161 -10.96 7.85 -0.09
CA ASP A 161 -11.17 8.89 0.91
C ASP A 161 -12.54 8.76 1.59
N ALA A 162 -12.61 9.24 2.82
CA ALA A 162 -13.85 9.57 3.48
C ALA A 162 -14.59 10.69 2.73
N THR A 163 -15.92 10.59 2.65
CA THR A 163 -16.80 11.65 2.14
C THR A 163 -17.53 12.40 3.24
N ASP A 164 -17.50 11.85 4.46
CA ASP A 164 -18.15 12.41 5.64
C ASP A 164 -17.08 13.00 6.56
N ALA A 165 -17.42 14.08 7.29
CA ALA A 165 -16.48 14.77 8.17
C ALA A 165 -15.90 13.85 9.25
N GLU A 166 -16.69 12.93 9.79
CA GLU A 166 -16.25 11.96 10.81
C GLU A 166 -15.78 10.62 10.20
N GLY A 167 -15.75 10.53 8.87
CA GLY A 167 -15.47 9.29 8.14
C GLY A 167 -14.00 8.92 8.14
N ALA A 168 -13.70 7.63 8.22
CA ALA A 168 -12.35 7.12 8.06
C ALA A 168 -11.98 6.91 6.59
N GLY A 169 -10.71 7.11 6.24
CA GLY A 169 -10.15 6.67 4.96
C GLY A 169 -10.22 5.14 4.82
N GLY A 170 -10.12 4.65 3.58
CA GLY A 170 -10.26 3.24 3.24
C GLY A 170 -8.97 2.45 3.36
N THR A 171 -9.02 1.18 2.96
CA THR A 171 -7.88 0.27 3.05
C THR A 171 -7.51 -0.26 1.67
N ILE A 172 -6.23 -0.18 1.32
CA ILE A 172 -5.69 -0.82 0.12
C ILE A 172 -4.56 -1.74 0.55
N ASP A 173 -4.74 -3.04 0.33
CA ASP A 173 -3.76 -4.09 0.64
C ASP A 173 -3.37 -4.80 -0.67
N LEU A 174 -2.13 -4.57 -1.10
CA LEU A 174 -1.57 -5.14 -2.33
C LEU A 174 -0.37 -6.00 -1.98
N THR A 175 -0.47 -7.28 -2.31
CA THR A 175 0.62 -8.25 -2.16
C THR A 175 1.03 -8.77 -3.54
N SER A 176 2.34 -8.76 -3.83
CA SER A 176 2.97 -9.52 -4.93
C SER A 176 3.91 -10.58 -4.35
N ARG A 177 3.57 -11.86 -4.49
CA ARG A 177 4.31 -12.98 -3.90
C ARG A 177 5.55 -13.42 -4.68
N GLY A 178 5.66 -13.04 -5.95
CA GLY A 178 6.74 -13.48 -6.84
C GLY A 178 7.52 -12.36 -7.51
N GLU A 179 6.98 -11.15 -7.58
CA GLU A 179 7.57 -10.06 -8.38
C GLU A 179 7.52 -8.73 -7.62
N SER A 180 7.49 -7.61 -8.34
CA SER A 180 7.58 -6.25 -7.83
C SER A 180 6.23 -5.57 -7.72
N ILE A 181 6.16 -4.52 -6.90
CA ILE A 181 5.08 -3.54 -6.91
C ILE A 181 5.65 -2.21 -7.41
N THR A 182 4.99 -1.60 -8.40
CA THR A 182 5.34 -0.26 -8.88
C THR A 182 4.15 0.68 -8.72
N ILE A 183 4.37 1.77 -7.99
CA ILE A 183 3.43 2.88 -7.80
C ILE A 183 3.95 4.06 -8.62
N GLY A 184 3.17 4.46 -9.62
CA GLY A 184 3.50 5.54 -10.54
C GLY A 184 2.37 6.51 -10.80
N MET A 185 1.41 6.60 -9.87
CA MET A 185 0.37 7.62 -9.87
C MET A 185 0.03 8.05 -8.45
N ALA A 186 -0.72 9.14 -8.32
CA ALA A 186 -1.18 9.61 -7.03
C ALA A 186 -2.21 8.66 -6.40
N MET A 187 -2.12 8.50 -5.08
CA MET A 187 -3.06 7.74 -4.27
C MET A 187 -3.57 8.61 -3.12
N SER A 188 -4.85 8.47 -2.78
CA SER A 188 -5.48 9.21 -1.70
C SER A 188 -6.33 8.26 -0.88
N LEU A 189 -6.08 8.20 0.43
CA LEU A 189 -6.81 7.40 1.41
C LEU A 189 -7.10 8.27 2.63
N GLU A 190 -7.60 9.48 2.38
CA GLU A 190 -7.76 10.52 3.40
C GLU A 190 -9.00 10.30 4.28
N GLY A 191 -8.90 10.65 5.56
CA GLY A 191 -10.04 10.76 6.46
C GLY A 191 -10.72 12.12 6.39
N GLY A 192 -11.90 12.23 6.99
CA GLY A 192 -12.59 13.52 7.15
C GLY A 192 -11.99 14.39 8.26
N ASP A 193 -12.53 15.61 8.44
CA ASP A 193 -12.09 16.61 9.43
C ASP A 193 -12.12 16.16 10.91
N GLY A 194 -12.90 15.14 11.25
CA GLY A 194 -12.92 14.45 12.55
C GLY A 194 -12.60 12.95 12.45
N GLY A 195 -12.27 12.47 11.25
CA GLY A 195 -12.03 11.07 10.96
C GLY A 195 -10.56 10.65 11.05
N LEU A 196 -10.34 9.35 10.88
CA LEU A 196 -9.02 8.71 10.80
C LEU A 196 -8.57 8.59 9.35
N GLY A 197 -7.26 8.63 9.12
CA GLY A 197 -6.70 8.33 7.81
C GLY A 197 -6.88 6.85 7.45
N GLY A 198 -6.71 6.53 6.17
CA GLY A 198 -6.81 5.17 5.69
C GLY A 198 -5.55 4.34 5.95
N THR A 199 -5.53 3.14 5.36
CA THR A 199 -4.38 2.23 5.46
C THR A 199 -3.94 1.82 4.07
N LEU A 200 -2.66 2.01 3.75
CA LEU A 200 -2.04 1.46 2.56
C LEU A 200 -0.98 0.44 2.98
N ARG A 201 -1.18 -0.82 2.59
CA ARG A 201 -0.24 -1.91 2.82
C ARG A 201 0.27 -2.46 1.49
N LEU A 202 1.57 -2.44 1.30
CA LEU A 202 2.23 -2.96 0.10
C LEU A 202 3.27 -4.00 0.51
N SER A 203 3.08 -5.24 0.06
CA SER A 203 4.04 -6.33 0.28
C SER A 203 4.56 -6.86 -1.06
N ALA A 204 5.83 -6.61 -1.36
CA ALA A 204 6.47 -7.04 -2.60
C ALA A 204 7.53 -8.11 -2.33
N ALA A 205 7.47 -9.25 -3.01
CA ALA A 205 8.50 -10.29 -2.86
C ALA A 205 9.88 -9.81 -3.32
N THR A 206 9.92 -8.84 -4.23
CA THR A 206 11.17 -8.31 -4.76
C THR A 206 11.28 -6.80 -4.54
N ASP A 207 10.96 -5.97 -5.53
CA ASP A 207 11.09 -4.51 -5.44
C ASP A 207 9.75 -3.84 -5.17
N LEU A 208 9.82 -2.76 -4.41
CA LEU A 208 8.75 -1.79 -4.27
C LEU A 208 9.28 -0.43 -4.76
N THR A 209 8.68 0.12 -5.81
CA THR A 209 9.14 1.38 -6.40
C THR A 209 8.03 2.41 -6.46
N PHE A 210 8.31 3.60 -5.93
CA PHE A 210 7.51 4.81 -6.14
C PHE A 210 8.23 5.69 -7.16
N THR A 211 7.61 5.89 -8.31
CA THR A 211 8.19 6.67 -9.42
C THR A 211 7.79 8.15 -9.34
N PRO A 212 8.46 9.08 -10.02
CA PRO A 212 8.15 10.52 -9.95
C PRO A 212 6.73 10.89 -10.40
N SER A 213 6.06 10.02 -11.18
CA SER A 213 4.67 10.21 -11.56
C SER A 213 3.68 9.85 -10.46
N ALA A 214 4.12 9.12 -9.41
CA ALA A 214 3.43 9.06 -8.13
C ALA A 214 3.69 10.36 -7.36
N THR A 215 3.02 11.42 -7.79
CA THR A 215 3.24 12.77 -7.25
C THR A 215 2.97 12.87 -5.75
N SER A 216 2.04 12.06 -5.22
CA SER A 216 1.77 11.93 -3.78
C SER A 216 0.96 10.68 -3.45
N VAL A 217 1.25 10.07 -2.31
CA VAL A 217 0.36 9.13 -1.60
C VAL A 217 -0.04 9.81 -0.30
N SER A 218 -1.32 10.17 -0.16
CA SER A 218 -1.84 10.87 1.03
C SER A 218 -2.77 9.96 1.83
N LEU A 219 -2.54 9.91 3.14
CA LEU A 219 -3.41 9.29 4.14
C LEU A 219 -3.79 10.33 5.22
N ALA A 220 -3.86 11.61 4.85
CA ALA A 220 -4.14 12.69 5.77
C ALA A 220 -5.51 12.57 6.43
N ALA A 221 -5.67 13.07 7.64
CA ALA A 221 -6.97 13.08 8.30
C ALA A 221 -7.10 14.09 9.45
N GLY A 222 -8.35 14.28 9.86
CA GLY A 222 -8.76 15.30 10.78
C GLY A 222 -8.39 15.05 12.24
N PHE A 223 -8.52 13.79 12.67
CA PHE A 223 -8.20 13.37 14.03
C PHE A 223 -6.77 12.81 14.13
N GLU A 224 -6.48 11.77 13.35
CA GLU A 224 -5.17 11.13 13.26
C GLU A 224 -5.00 10.59 11.84
N ALA A 225 -3.89 10.94 11.20
CA ALA A 225 -3.61 10.46 9.85
C ALA A 225 -3.33 8.95 9.82
N GLY A 226 -3.30 8.40 8.60
CA GLY A 226 -3.34 6.96 8.39
C GLY A 226 -1.99 6.26 8.53
N ASN A 227 -2.00 4.97 8.20
CA ASN A 227 -0.83 4.10 8.30
C ASN A 227 -0.38 3.65 6.90
N LEU A 228 0.90 3.80 6.63
CA LEU A 228 1.56 3.29 5.44
C LEU A 228 2.53 2.18 5.83
N GLU A 229 2.27 0.95 5.39
CA GLU A 229 3.13 -0.21 5.66
C GLU A 229 3.71 -0.73 4.34
N LEU A 230 5.03 -0.63 4.20
CA LEU A 230 5.78 -1.07 3.04
C LEU A 230 6.73 -2.21 3.43
N ASP A 231 6.55 -3.39 2.87
CA ASP A 231 7.46 -4.52 3.07
C ASP A 231 7.95 -5.06 1.73
N CYS A 232 9.26 -5.11 1.53
CA CYS A 232 9.83 -5.68 0.32
C CYS A 232 10.97 -6.68 0.57
N GLY A 233 11.05 -7.72 -0.26
CA GLY A 233 12.11 -8.71 -0.15
C GLY A 233 13.49 -8.21 -0.58
N ARG A 234 13.57 -7.23 -1.49
CA ARG A 234 14.82 -6.77 -2.09
C ARG A 234 15.06 -5.27 -1.95
N THR A 235 14.38 -4.42 -2.71
CA THR A 235 14.66 -2.97 -2.67
C THR A 235 13.38 -2.15 -2.57
N VAL A 236 13.32 -1.23 -1.59
CA VAL A 236 12.37 -0.11 -1.63
C VAL A 236 13.08 1.09 -2.27
N ALA A 237 12.50 1.62 -3.34
CA ALA A 237 13.00 2.80 -4.01
C ALA A 237 11.92 3.90 -4.01
N LEU A 238 12.17 4.99 -3.29
CA LEU A 238 11.34 6.20 -3.33
C LEU A 238 12.04 7.19 -4.24
N GLN A 239 11.71 7.20 -5.52
CA GLN A 239 12.43 8.02 -6.50
C GLN A 239 12.18 9.50 -6.27
N LEU A 240 13.12 10.34 -6.70
CA LEU A 240 13.01 11.79 -6.60
C LEU A 240 11.69 12.30 -7.19
N GLY A 241 10.91 13.00 -6.37
CA GLY A 241 9.59 13.54 -6.76
C GLY A 241 8.41 12.74 -6.22
N SER A 242 8.65 11.53 -5.72
CA SER A 242 7.66 10.81 -4.90
C SER A 242 7.47 11.49 -3.54
N LYS A 243 6.25 11.44 -3.01
CA LYS A 243 5.90 11.93 -1.68
C LYS A 243 4.94 10.97 -0.98
N LEU A 244 5.24 10.60 0.26
CA LEU A 244 4.39 9.78 1.12
C LEU A 244 3.97 10.64 2.32
N GLU A 245 2.66 10.83 2.49
CA GLU A 245 2.06 11.74 3.47
C GLU A 245 1.09 10.98 4.37
N ALA A 246 1.33 11.04 5.68
CA ALA A 246 0.35 10.73 6.70
C ALA A 246 0.27 11.91 7.67
N THR A 247 -0.22 13.04 7.19
CA THR A 247 -0.23 14.32 7.92
C THR A 247 -1.59 14.63 8.54
N GLY A 248 -1.60 15.28 9.70
CA GLY A 248 -2.84 15.84 10.24
C GLY A 248 -3.40 16.96 9.36
N LEU A 249 -4.74 17.03 9.22
CA LEU A 249 -5.37 18.06 8.38
C LEU A 249 -5.15 19.47 8.97
N PRO A 250 -4.80 20.48 8.14
CA PRO A 250 -4.42 21.81 8.64
C PRO A 250 -5.47 22.51 9.51
N LEU A 251 -6.77 22.27 9.27
CA LEU A 251 -7.86 22.97 9.93
C LEU A 251 -8.41 22.24 11.16
N SER A 252 -8.08 20.97 11.35
CA SER A 252 -8.64 20.14 12.42
C SER A 252 -7.71 20.02 13.63
N GLY A 253 -6.39 20.13 13.41
CA GLY A 253 -5.42 19.92 14.47
C GLY A 253 -5.12 18.43 14.71
N GLY A 254 -5.35 17.58 13.71
CA GLY A 254 -5.09 16.15 13.83
C GLY A 254 -3.61 15.83 13.97
N SER A 255 -3.29 14.69 14.57
CA SER A 255 -1.91 14.21 14.65
C SER A 255 -1.44 13.58 13.33
N GLY A 256 -0.13 13.58 13.13
CA GLY A 256 0.52 12.77 12.11
C GLY A 256 0.28 11.28 12.32
N GLY A 257 0.37 10.51 11.24
CA GLY A 257 0.16 9.07 11.22
C GLY A 257 1.47 8.30 11.27
N SER A 258 1.54 7.17 10.59
CA SER A 258 2.76 6.34 10.57
C SER A 258 3.17 5.92 9.17
N ILE A 259 4.48 5.83 8.98
CA ILE A 259 5.11 5.25 7.78
C ILE A 259 6.14 4.22 8.24
N ASP A 260 5.85 2.95 7.99
CA ASP A 260 6.73 1.82 8.28
C ASP A 260 7.26 1.24 6.97
N ILE A 261 8.58 1.16 6.84
CA ILE A 261 9.26 0.69 5.62
C ILE A 261 10.29 -0.38 5.99
N ALA A 262 10.08 -1.61 5.54
CA ALA A 262 11.02 -2.70 5.65
C ALA A 262 11.46 -3.19 4.26
N GLY A 263 12.76 -3.39 4.07
CA GLY A 263 13.31 -3.82 2.79
C GLY A 263 14.63 -4.56 2.92
N GLY A 264 15.08 -5.22 1.85
CA GLY A 264 16.47 -5.71 1.80
C GLY A 264 17.45 -4.53 1.78
N THR A 265 17.22 -3.58 0.89
CA THR A 265 17.91 -2.29 0.77
C THR A 265 16.90 -1.17 0.61
N ILE A 266 17.21 0.03 1.09
CA ILE A 266 16.32 1.18 0.98
C ILE A 266 17.06 2.34 0.31
N ASP A 267 16.48 2.88 -0.76
CA ASP A 267 16.93 4.08 -1.45
C ASP A 267 15.80 5.11 -1.49
N ALA A 268 15.90 6.14 -0.65
CA ALA A 268 14.87 7.14 -0.46
C ALA A 268 15.33 8.53 -0.91
N GLU A 269 14.89 8.91 -2.11
CA GLU A 269 15.02 10.26 -2.70
C GLU A 269 13.72 11.09 -2.64
N GLY A 270 12.62 10.43 -2.28
CA GLY A 270 11.32 11.04 -2.06
C GLY A 270 11.24 11.87 -0.78
N VAL A 271 10.01 12.28 -0.44
CA VAL A 271 9.69 12.96 0.81
C VAL A 271 8.79 12.08 1.66
N LEU A 272 9.12 11.95 2.93
CA LEU A 272 8.27 11.33 3.96
C LEU A 272 7.76 12.43 4.89
N ASP A 273 6.44 12.52 5.06
CA ASP A 273 5.80 13.62 5.78
C ASP A 273 4.69 13.09 6.70
N VAL A 274 4.92 13.18 8.00
CA VAL A 274 3.97 12.80 9.06
C VAL A 274 3.71 13.97 10.00
N THR A 275 3.74 15.20 9.51
CA THR A 275 3.51 16.40 10.34
C THR A 275 2.08 16.51 10.88
N GLY A 276 1.95 17.08 12.08
CA GLY A 276 0.65 17.41 12.68
C GLY A 276 -0.11 18.54 11.96
N GLY A 277 -1.42 18.55 12.09
CA GLY A 277 -2.31 19.57 11.53
C GLY A 277 -2.33 20.85 12.37
N THR A 278 -2.49 22.02 11.75
CA THR A 278 -2.33 23.31 12.45
C THR A 278 -3.48 23.74 13.36
N GLY A 279 -4.63 23.05 13.35
CA GLY A 279 -5.81 23.41 14.15
C GLY A 279 -6.51 24.71 13.71
N GLY A 280 -6.12 25.28 12.57
CA GLY A 280 -6.62 26.58 12.10
C GLY A 280 -6.20 27.78 12.95
N THR A 281 -6.83 28.93 12.74
CA THR A 281 -6.46 30.18 13.40
C THR A 281 -6.77 30.15 14.90
N GLY A 282 -5.73 30.08 15.74
CA GLY A 282 -5.85 30.10 17.19
C GLY A 282 -6.24 28.76 17.83
N GLY A 283 -6.32 27.69 17.03
CA GLY A 283 -6.45 26.33 17.53
C GLY A 283 -5.13 25.78 18.06
N ILE A 284 -5.21 24.67 18.80
CA ILE A 284 -4.05 23.86 19.15
C ILE A 284 -3.84 22.88 17.98
N GLY A 285 -2.62 22.80 17.48
CA GLY A 285 -2.24 21.86 16.45
C GLY A 285 -1.97 20.46 17.01
N GLY A 286 -1.95 19.48 16.12
CA GLY A 286 -1.66 18.09 16.46
C GLY A 286 -0.16 17.79 16.50
N ASP A 287 0.13 16.61 17.03
CA ASP A 287 1.50 16.12 17.17
C ASP A 287 2.04 15.61 15.82
N GLY A 288 3.37 15.54 15.69
CA GLY A 288 4.01 14.80 14.62
C GLY A 288 3.78 13.29 14.76
N GLY A 289 3.94 12.55 13.65
CA GLY A 289 3.75 11.10 13.59
C GLY A 289 5.04 10.29 13.69
N PHE A 290 4.97 9.02 13.29
CA PHE A 290 6.05 8.05 13.46
C PHE A 290 6.58 7.56 12.11
N ILE A 291 7.90 7.43 11.98
CA ILE A 291 8.54 6.85 10.80
C ILE A 291 9.53 5.78 11.23
N THR A 292 9.31 4.54 10.81
CA THR A 292 10.25 3.42 11.05
C THR A 292 10.78 2.95 9.70
N ILE A 293 12.10 2.86 9.54
CA ILE A 293 12.72 2.35 8.31
C ILE A 293 13.80 1.33 8.64
N GLU A 294 13.64 0.11 8.15
CA GLU A 294 14.56 -1.01 8.36
C GLU A 294 15.11 -1.54 7.03
N ALA A 295 16.44 -1.57 6.88
CA ALA A 295 17.14 -2.24 5.80
C ALA A 295 17.82 -3.53 6.30
N ARG A 296 17.25 -4.68 5.93
CA ARG A 296 17.59 -6.01 6.48
C ARG A 296 18.89 -6.60 5.92
N HIS A 297 19.31 -6.20 4.73
CA HIS A 297 20.38 -6.91 4.00
C HIS A 297 21.45 -5.99 3.42
N GLY A 298 21.15 -4.74 3.12
CA GLY A 298 22.12 -3.80 2.56
C GLY A 298 21.86 -2.37 3.05
N PRO A 299 22.24 -1.36 2.24
CA PRO A 299 22.26 0.00 2.74
C PRO A 299 20.85 0.59 2.89
N LEU A 300 20.76 1.55 3.81
CA LEU A 300 19.67 2.50 3.96
C LEU A 300 20.21 3.89 3.58
N THR A 301 19.68 4.47 2.50
CA THR A 301 20.07 5.81 2.06
C THR A 301 18.86 6.73 2.04
N ILE A 302 18.92 7.81 2.80
CA ILE A 302 18.01 8.95 2.71
C ILE A 302 18.79 10.09 2.04
N MET A 303 18.56 10.34 0.76
CA MET A 303 19.37 11.30 0.01
C MET A 303 18.52 12.10 -0.95
N ARG A 304 18.70 13.42 -0.96
CA ARG A 304 18.08 14.28 -1.97
C ARG A 304 19.11 15.19 -2.61
N PRO A 305 18.91 15.61 -3.87
CA PRO A 305 19.80 16.60 -4.49
C PRO A 305 19.91 17.85 -3.61
N PRO A 306 21.08 18.51 -3.55
CA PRO A 306 21.23 19.75 -2.80
C PRO A 306 20.15 20.76 -3.20
N ARG A 307 19.45 21.35 -2.21
CA ARG A 307 18.30 22.29 -2.35
C ARG A 307 16.95 21.67 -2.72
N ALA A 308 16.81 20.35 -2.80
CA ALA A 308 15.53 19.70 -3.02
C ALA A 308 14.56 19.81 -1.81
N GLY A 309 15.07 20.25 -0.65
CA GLY A 309 14.30 20.44 0.58
C GLY A 309 14.53 19.31 1.59
N LEU A 310 13.59 19.15 2.52
CA LEU A 310 13.60 18.10 3.56
C LEU A 310 13.41 16.71 2.93
N GLY A 311 14.04 15.68 3.51
CA GLY A 311 13.76 14.27 3.18
C GLY A 311 12.66 13.70 4.07
N ILE A 312 12.76 13.95 5.37
CA ILE A 312 11.83 13.45 6.39
C ILE A 312 11.31 14.64 7.21
N GLN A 313 10.00 14.70 7.41
CA GLN A 313 9.33 15.71 8.20
C GLN A 313 8.32 15.06 9.15
N LEU A 314 8.48 15.34 10.44
CA LEU A 314 7.64 14.86 11.53
C LEU A 314 7.43 15.96 12.57
N ASP A 315 7.39 17.21 12.11
CA ASP A 315 7.21 18.39 12.95
C ASP A 315 5.82 18.36 13.63
N GLY A 316 5.80 18.80 14.89
CA GLY A 316 4.58 19.13 15.61
C GLY A 316 4.01 20.45 15.12
N ALA A 317 2.70 20.54 15.06
CA ALA A 317 2.02 21.79 14.74
C ALA A 317 2.01 22.74 15.96
N PRO A 318 1.52 23.99 15.84
CA PRO A 318 1.43 24.92 16.97
C PRO A 318 0.85 24.34 18.27
N GLY A 319 1.71 24.11 19.27
CA GLY A 319 1.33 23.53 20.57
C GLY A 319 1.25 22.01 20.60
N GLY A 320 1.60 21.32 19.51
CA GLY A 320 1.80 19.88 19.46
C GLY A 320 3.28 19.52 19.60
N ASP A 321 3.52 18.31 20.11
CA ASP A 321 4.85 17.71 20.17
C ASP A 321 5.26 17.24 18.77
N SER A 322 6.55 17.20 18.48
CA SER A 322 7.04 16.49 17.28
C SER A 322 6.94 14.98 17.42
N GLY A 323 7.12 14.30 16.29
CA GLY A 323 7.13 12.85 16.21
C GLY A 323 8.48 12.20 16.51
N GLU A 324 8.58 10.96 16.05
CA GLU A 324 9.76 10.10 16.16
C GLU A 324 10.13 9.47 14.82
N VAL A 325 11.44 9.33 14.57
CA VAL A 325 11.97 8.59 13.44
C VAL A 325 13.07 7.62 13.86
N ASP A 326 12.89 6.37 13.49
CA ASP A 326 13.82 5.27 13.70
C ASP A 326 14.34 4.76 12.36
N LEU A 327 15.65 4.85 12.14
CA LEU A 327 16.31 4.37 10.94
C LEU A 327 17.30 3.26 11.32
N THR A 328 17.09 2.05 10.81
CA THR A 328 17.88 0.86 11.18
C THR A 328 18.43 0.12 9.96
N THR A 329 19.63 -0.44 10.10
CA THR A 329 20.19 -1.42 9.17
C THR A 329 20.69 -2.64 9.95
N ASP A 330 20.47 -3.85 9.43
CA ASP A 330 20.78 -5.08 10.18
C ASP A 330 22.07 -5.78 9.72
N SER A 331 22.57 -5.45 8.53
CA SER A 331 23.70 -6.17 7.94
C SER A 331 25.04 -5.62 8.43
N PRO A 332 25.86 -6.40 9.16
CA PRO A 332 27.17 -5.92 9.61
C PRO A 332 28.18 -5.74 8.46
N VAL A 333 27.90 -6.31 7.28
CA VAL A 333 28.80 -6.28 6.12
C VAL A 333 28.40 -5.22 5.09
N SER A 334 27.11 -4.92 5.00
CA SER A 334 26.54 -4.04 3.95
C SER A 334 25.49 -3.06 4.46
N GLY A 335 25.22 -3.02 5.76
CA GLY A 335 24.29 -2.12 6.45
C GLY A 335 24.92 -0.76 6.71
N THR A 336 25.24 -0.04 5.64
CA THR A 336 25.58 1.37 5.74
C THR A 336 24.29 2.18 5.82
N LEU A 337 24.16 3.03 6.84
CA LEU A 337 23.10 4.00 6.99
C LEU A 337 23.64 5.38 6.60
N THR A 338 23.05 6.00 5.56
CA THR A 338 23.41 7.34 5.11
C THR A 338 22.22 8.29 5.16
N VAL A 339 22.33 9.37 5.94
CA VAL A 339 21.38 10.49 5.97
C VAL A 339 22.02 11.70 5.29
N ALA A 340 21.69 11.90 4.02
CA ALA A 340 22.16 13.00 3.17
C ALA A 340 21.02 13.95 2.75
N ALA A 341 19.81 13.78 3.28
CA ALA A 341 18.73 14.75 3.19
C ALA A 341 18.34 15.25 4.60
N PRO A 342 17.90 16.52 4.76
CA PRO A 342 17.51 17.04 6.07
C PRO A 342 16.33 16.28 6.69
N VAL A 343 16.39 16.10 8.01
CA VAL A 343 15.33 15.53 8.86
C VAL A 343 14.86 16.62 9.82
N SER A 344 13.54 16.83 9.90
CA SER A 344 12.92 17.81 10.82
C SER A 344 11.91 17.11 11.72
N ALA A 345 12.12 17.25 13.03
CA ALA A 345 11.33 16.73 14.12
C ALA A 345 11.17 17.82 15.19
N ARG A 346 10.70 18.99 14.76
CA ARG A 346 10.58 20.17 15.61
C ARG A 346 9.26 20.21 16.35
N GLY A 347 9.32 20.54 17.63
CA GLY A 347 8.12 20.86 18.41
C GLY A 347 7.42 22.12 17.91
N GLY A 348 6.13 22.24 18.19
CA GLY A 348 5.32 23.39 17.82
C GLY A 348 5.93 24.74 18.21
N ILE A 349 6.03 25.67 17.26
CA ILE A 349 6.77 26.94 17.41
C ILE A 349 5.95 28.11 18.00
N THR A 350 4.85 27.84 18.72
CA THR A 350 3.99 28.88 19.33
C THR A 350 4.19 28.98 20.84
N SER A 351 3.45 29.88 21.49
CA SER A 351 3.53 30.11 22.95
C SER A 351 3.05 28.92 23.79
N ASN A 352 2.39 27.94 23.18
CA ASN A 352 2.02 26.68 23.82
C ASN A 352 3.20 25.72 23.67
N ALA A 353 3.61 25.08 24.76
CA ALA A 353 4.79 24.22 24.77
C ALA A 353 4.56 22.96 23.93
N GLY A 354 5.25 22.87 22.78
CA GLY A 354 5.49 21.63 22.06
C GLY A 354 6.95 21.22 22.24
N SER A 355 7.17 19.94 22.52
CA SER A 355 8.48 19.34 22.77
C SER A 355 9.14 18.89 21.47
N GLY A 356 10.47 18.86 21.46
CA GLY A 356 11.27 18.38 20.34
C GLY A 356 11.24 16.86 20.24
N GLY A 357 11.59 16.33 19.07
CA GLY A 357 11.30 14.95 18.71
C GLY A 357 12.49 14.04 18.90
N THR A 358 12.31 12.79 18.49
CA THR A 358 13.37 11.78 18.56
C THR A 358 13.84 11.42 17.16
N VAL A 359 15.15 11.40 16.96
CA VAL A 359 15.79 10.85 15.76
C VAL A 359 16.77 9.76 16.22
N SER A 360 16.43 8.50 15.98
CA SER A 360 17.28 7.35 16.27
C SER A 360 17.87 6.78 14.99
N LEU A 361 19.20 6.68 14.94
CA LEU A 361 19.94 6.14 13.79
C LEU A 361 20.78 4.94 14.21
N ASP A 362 20.42 3.75 13.76
CA ASP A 362 21.07 2.49 14.12
C ASP A 362 21.69 1.79 12.91
N ALA A 363 23.02 1.80 12.83
CA ALA A 363 23.74 1.27 11.68
C ALA A 363 24.53 0.02 12.06
N ALA A 364 24.24 -1.13 11.44
CA ALA A 364 25.00 -2.35 11.71
C ALA A 364 26.46 -2.31 11.21
N SER A 365 26.81 -1.42 10.27
CA SER A 365 28.17 -1.35 9.70
C SER A 365 28.79 0.05 9.71
N THR A 366 28.12 1.05 9.14
CA THR A 366 28.66 2.41 9.03
C THR A 366 27.53 3.42 9.09
N LEU A 367 27.67 4.45 9.94
CA LEU A 367 26.73 5.54 10.04
C LEU A 367 27.32 6.82 9.44
N ARG A 368 26.62 7.41 8.48
CA ARG A 368 27.01 8.67 7.84
C ARG A 368 25.87 9.68 7.86
N VAL A 369 26.09 10.81 8.54
CA VAL A 369 25.13 11.92 8.62
C VAL A 369 25.74 13.15 7.94
N ASP A 370 25.24 13.48 6.75
CA ASP A 370 25.73 14.58 5.91
C ASP A 370 24.74 15.76 5.80
N ALA A 371 23.52 15.60 6.31
CA ALA A 371 22.48 16.63 6.30
C ALA A 371 21.93 16.89 7.71
N SER A 372 21.29 18.05 7.89
CA SER A 372 20.85 18.50 9.22
C SER A 372 19.78 17.59 9.83
N LEU A 373 19.94 17.31 11.12
CA LEU A 373 18.91 16.72 11.97
C LEU A 373 18.43 17.82 12.91
N ASP A 374 17.13 18.11 12.92
CA ASP A 374 16.59 19.22 13.72
C ASP A 374 15.46 18.73 14.63
N VAL A 375 15.78 18.59 15.91
CA VAL A 375 14.88 18.14 16.98
C VAL A 375 14.50 19.28 17.93
N SER A 376 14.57 20.53 17.45
CA SER A 376 14.42 21.69 18.32
C SER A 376 12.98 21.96 18.76
N ALA A 377 12.85 22.55 19.95
CA ALA A 377 11.62 23.13 20.47
C ALA A 377 11.84 24.58 20.89
N LEU A 378 10.81 25.42 20.76
CA LEU A 378 10.88 26.82 21.17
C LEU A 378 10.65 27.00 22.68
N THR A 379 9.73 26.24 23.25
CA THR A 379 9.20 26.43 24.62
C THR A 379 9.00 25.13 25.41
N GLY A 380 8.96 23.97 24.75
CA GLY A 380 8.89 22.64 25.38
C GLY A 380 10.25 22.02 25.67
N ASP A 381 10.24 20.72 26.00
CA ASP A 381 11.48 19.96 26.24
C ASP A 381 12.29 19.83 24.94
N ALA A 382 13.62 19.77 25.08
CA ALA A 382 14.50 19.55 23.94
C ALA A 382 14.33 18.12 23.42
N GLY A 383 14.38 17.96 22.10
CA GLY A 383 14.37 16.63 21.49
C GLY A 383 15.72 15.91 21.60
N GLU A 384 15.73 14.67 21.16
CA GLU A 384 16.84 13.73 21.29
C GLU A 384 17.32 13.25 19.91
N ILE A 385 18.64 13.20 19.75
CA ILE A 385 19.29 12.55 18.60
C ILE A 385 20.13 11.41 19.17
N ASP A 386 19.70 10.18 18.91
CA ASP A 386 20.45 8.98 19.26
C ASP A 386 21.20 8.47 18.02
N LEU A 387 22.52 8.39 18.13
CA LEU A 387 23.40 7.91 17.07
C LEU A 387 24.02 6.59 17.52
N ASN A 388 23.57 5.52 16.89
CA ASN A 388 24.09 4.16 17.00
C ASN A 388 23.86 3.52 18.39
N PRO A 389 22.62 3.18 18.75
CA PRO A 389 22.26 2.67 20.09
C PRO A 389 22.85 1.29 20.44
N ASN A 390 23.39 0.55 19.47
CA ASN A 390 23.80 -0.85 19.64
C ASN A 390 25.27 -1.10 20.05
N ASP A 391 26.03 -0.09 20.48
CA ASP A 391 27.32 -0.20 21.20
C ASP A 391 28.47 -1.00 20.51
N GLU A 392 28.32 -1.51 19.28
CA GLU A 392 29.40 -2.17 18.53
C GLU A 392 30.31 -1.16 17.77
N ASN A 393 31.53 -1.58 17.41
CA ASN A 393 32.55 -0.79 16.69
C ASN A 393 32.06 -0.35 15.29
N VAL A 394 31.20 0.65 15.24
CA VAL A 394 30.64 1.25 14.02
C VAL A 394 31.39 2.53 13.72
N ASP A 395 31.79 2.71 12.46
CA ASP A 395 32.37 3.97 12.00
C ASP A 395 31.24 5.02 11.88
N VAL A 396 31.24 6.01 12.79
CA VAL A 396 30.30 7.12 12.78
C VAL A 396 30.96 8.37 12.19
N VAL A 397 30.37 8.90 11.11
CA VAL A 397 30.84 10.12 10.44
C VAL A 397 29.71 11.15 10.41
N VAL A 398 29.90 12.27 11.12
CA VAL A 398 28.95 13.39 11.15
C VAL A 398 29.57 14.61 10.48
N ASN A 399 29.01 15.00 9.33
CA ASN A 399 29.35 16.22 8.58
C ASN A 399 28.16 17.20 8.56
N ALA A 400 27.24 17.07 9.51
CA ALA A 400 25.99 17.79 9.56
C ALA A 400 25.92 18.80 10.70
N LYS A 401 24.94 19.71 10.61
CA LYS A 401 24.46 20.47 11.76
C LYS A 401 23.46 19.60 12.52
N LEU A 402 23.74 19.38 13.81
CA LEU A 402 22.82 18.80 14.78
C LEU A 402 22.13 19.93 15.57
#